data_AF-A0A1Y3QTT6-F1
#
_entry.id   AF-A0A1Y3QTT6-F1
#
_cell.length_a   1.000
_cell.length_b   1.000
_cell.length_c   1.000
_cell.angle_alpha   90.00
_cell.angle_beta   90.00
_cell.angle_gamma   90.00
#
_symmetry.space_group_name_H-M   'P 1'
#
loop_
_entity.id
_entity.type
_entity.pdbx_description
1 polymer ?
#
loop_
_entity_poly.entity_id
_entity_poly.type
_entity_poly.pdbx_seq_one_letter_code
_entity_poly.pdbx_strand_id
1 'polypeptide(L)'
;MRTTTRTRALILIGVIALFFSLAMAGPAHAGEWAGSITVMWEWPEGPNRVRIWALDYSYSEDLFFTLLLENNPRRGDVLDVSATYYWPFISGVYASVGYRVGLSWGTASFPYVAVTFRFPGGGRP
;
A
#
# COMPACT_ATOMS: atom_id res chain seq x y z
N MET A 1 -13.66 -27.37 5.26
CA MET A 1 -12.63 -27.06 4.24
C MET A 1 -12.36 -25.55 3.99
N ARG A 2 -13.00 -24.59 4.69
CA ARG A 2 -12.78 -23.14 4.47
C ARG A 2 -11.63 -22.51 5.27
N THR A 3 -11.18 -23.14 6.36
CA THR A 3 -10.18 -22.59 7.28
C THR A 3 -8.76 -22.62 6.72
N THR A 4 -8.42 -23.67 5.97
CA THR A 4 -7.09 -23.89 5.39
C THR A 4 -6.69 -22.83 4.36
N THR A 5 -7.64 -22.32 3.57
CA THR A 5 -7.35 -21.31 2.52
C THR A 5 -7.04 -19.95 3.13
N ARG A 6 -7.74 -19.56 4.21
CA ARG A 6 -7.52 -18.30 4.91
C ARG A 6 -6.19 -18.29 5.66
N THR A 7 -5.84 -19.39 6.31
CA THR A 7 -4.53 -19.55 6.97
C THR A 7 -3.37 -19.50 5.97
N ARG A 8 -3.53 -20.14 4.80
CA ARG A 8 -2.53 -20.08 3.71
C ARG A 8 -2.36 -18.66 3.15
N ALA A 9 -3.45 -17.91 3.00
CA ALA A 9 -3.38 -16.52 2.55
C ALA A 9 -2.65 -15.63 3.57
N LEU A 10 -2.94 -15.78 4.87
CA LEU A 10 -2.25 -15.05 5.93
C LEU A 10 -0.76 -15.40 6.03
N ILE A 11 -0.41 -16.67 5.88
CA ILE A 11 1.00 -17.11 5.82
C ILE A 11 1.69 -16.50 4.59
N LEU A 12 1.04 -16.53 3.42
CA LEU A 12 1.58 -15.94 2.20
C LEU A 12 1.80 -14.42 2.34
N ILE A 13 0.84 -13.70 2.94
CA ILE A 13 0.99 -12.27 3.26
C ILE A 13 2.16 -12.05 4.22
N GLY A 14 2.28 -12.87 5.27
CA GLY A 14 3.40 -12.80 6.22
C GLY A 14 4.76 -13.06 5.55
N VAL A 15 4.84 -14.01 4.62
CA VAL A 15 6.05 -14.31 3.84
C VAL A 15 6.38 -13.18 2.87
N ILE A 16 5.38 -12.61 2.19
CA ILE A 16 5.57 -11.44 1.31
C ILE A 16 6.04 -10.24 2.12
N ALA A 17 5.42 -9.96 3.26
CA ALA A 17 5.82 -8.88 4.15
C ALA A 17 7.25 -9.10 4.68
N LEU A 18 7.61 -10.34 5.07
CA LEU A 18 8.96 -10.67 5.51
C LEU A 18 9.99 -10.52 4.37
N PHE A 19 9.66 -11.00 3.17
CA PHE A 19 10.53 -10.89 2.00
C PHE A 19 10.71 -9.42 1.59
N PHE A 20 9.63 -8.63 1.63
CA PHE A 20 9.69 -7.20 1.40
C PHE A 20 10.55 -6.53 2.47
N SER A 21 10.33 -6.81 3.76
CA SER A 21 11.18 -6.31 4.83
C SER A 21 12.65 -6.68 4.67
N LEU A 22 12.98 -7.90 4.20
CA LEU A 22 14.36 -8.35 3.97
C LEU A 22 14.99 -7.74 2.71
N ALA A 23 14.23 -7.66 1.60
CA ALA A 23 14.66 -7.01 0.37
C ALA A 23 14.88 -5.50 0.58
N MET A 24 14.12 -4.90 1.50
CA MET A 24 14.23 -3.49 1.89
C MET A 24 15.20 -3.27 3.06
N ALA A 25 15.58 -4.33 3.81
CA ALA A 25 16.56 -4.24 4.90
C ALA A 25 17.98 -4.00 4.40
N GLY A 26 18.34 -4.50 3.21
CA GLY A 26 19.62 -4.18 2.57
C GLY A 26 19.79 -2.67 2.30
N PRO A 27 18.79 -1.99 1.72
CA PRO A 27 18.80 -0.53 1.56
C PRO A 27 18.37 0.27 2.80
N ALA A 28 17.85 -0.34 3.87
CA ALA A 28 17.39 0.34 5.10
C ALA A 28 18.46 1.17 5.84
N HIS A 29 19.73 1.08 5.44
CA HIS A 29 20.79 1.96 5.94
C HIS A 29 20.83 3.34 5.25
N ALA A 30 20.08 3.56 4.16
CA ALA A 30 20.12 4.78 3.35
C ALA A 30 18.78 5.55 3.31
N GLY A 31 17.70 5.01 3.86
CA GLY A 31 16.34 5.54 3.68
C GLY A 31 15.54 5.68 4.98
N GLU A 32 14.48 6.49 4.94
CA GLU A 32 13.60 6.78 6.07
C GLU A 32 12.32 5.94 6.01
N TRP A 33 11.94 5.34 7.14
CA TRP A 33 10.70 4.57 7.27
C TRP A 33 9.61 5.42 7.94
N ALA A 34 8.41 5.41 7.35
CA ALA A 34 7.21 6.02 7.92
C ALA A 34 6.02 5.05 7.84
N GLY A 35 5.04 5.22 8.71
CA GLY A 35 3.86 4.36 8.68
C GLY A 35 2.65 5.04 9.30
N SER A 36 1.47 4.63 8.84
CA SER A 36 0.21 5.14 9.36
C SER A 36 -0.84 4.03 9.49
N ILE A 37 -1.72 4.21 10.46
CA ILE A 37 -2.91 3.37 10.66
C ILE A 37 -4.11 4.29 10.63
N THR A 38 -5.01 4.08 9.68
CA THR A 38 -6.24 4.85 9.53
C THR A 38 -7.43 3.94 9.79
N VAL A 39 -8.34 4.39 10.65
CA VAL A 39 -9.61 3.72 10.92
C VAL A 39 -10.73 4.66 10.50
N MET A 40 -11.52 4.23 9.51
CA MET A 40 -12.62 5.01 8.96
C MET A 40 -13.96 4.37 9.31
N TRP A 41 -14.95 5.22 9.55
CA TRP A 41 -16.36 4.86 9.70
C TRP A 41 -17.16 5.57 8.61
N GLU A 42 -17.80 4.79 7.74
CA GLU A 42 -18.65 5.31 6.67
C GLU A 42 -20.13 5.35 7.12
N TRP A 43 -20.79 6.50 6.97
CA TRP A 43 -22.24 6.71 7.19
C TRP A 43 -22.93 6.99 5.83
N PRO A 44 -24.22 6.64 5.62
CA PRO A 44 -25.27 6.40 6.63
C PRO A 44 -25.56 4.92 6.98
N GLU A 45 -24.83 3.97 6.41
CA GLU A 45 -25.31 2.58 6.25
C GLU A 45 -24.83 1.59 7.34
N GLY A 46 -24.60 2.06 8.57
CA GLY A 46 -24.24 1.25 9.75
C GLY A 46 -22.72 1.14 10.03
N PRO A 47 -22.31 0.45 11.12
CA PRO A 47 -20.94 0.44 11.61
C PRO A 47 -20.02 -0.49 10.80
N ASN A 48 -19.81 -0.20 9.51
CA ASN A 48 -18.78 -0.87 8.73
C ASN A 48 -17.44 -0.14 8.92
N ARG A 49 -16.58 -0.72 9.75
CA ARG A 49 -15.25 -0.17 10.03
C ARG A 49 -14.30 -0.57 8.91
N VAL A 50 -13.78 0.42 8.17
CA VAL A 50 -12.67 0.23 7.23
C VAL A 50 -11.37 0.48 7.98
N ARG A 51 -10.41 -0.44 7.86
CA ARG A 51 -9.06 -0.25 8.42
C ARG A 51 -8.05 -0.25 7.30
N ILE A 52 -7.19 0.76 7.31
CA ILE A 52 -6.10 0.90 6.36
C ILE A 52 -4.81 0.95 7.16
N TRP A 53 -3.88 0.08 6.80
CA TRP A 53 -2.50 0.13 7.27
C TRP A 53 -1.63 0.50 6.09
N ALA A 54 -0.85 1.57 6.21
CA ALA A 54 0.12 1.98 5.22
C ALA A 54 1.51 1.98 5.85
N LEU A 55 2.46 1.36 5.17
CA LEU A 55 3.87 1.41 5.48
C LEU A 55 4.58 1.99 4.28
N ASP A 56 5.25 3.12 4.50
CA ASP A 56 5.97 3.87 3.50
C ASP A 56 7.47 3.82 3.80
N TYR A 57 8.26 3.62 2.75
CA TYR A 57 9.71 3.67 2.81
C TYR A 57 10.24 4.64 1.78
N SER A 58 10.94 5.67 2.24
CA SER A 58 11.68 6.58 1.39
C SER A 58 13.07 6.02 1.15
N TYR A 59 13.34 5.59 -0.08
CA TYR A 59 14.70 5.18 -0.48
C TYR A 59 15.57 6.39 -0.82
N SER A 60 14.95 7.44 -1.37
CA SER A 60 15.57 8.73 -1.69
C SER A 60 14.49 9.81 -1.71
N GLU A 61 14.88 11.09 -1.84
CA GLU A 61 13.94 12.21 -1.94
C GLU A 61 12.90 12.06 -3.05
N ASP A 62 13.22 11.28 -4.10
CA ASP A 62 12.36 11.08 -5.26
C ASP A 62 11.76 9.66 -5.36
N LEU A 63 12.19 8.68 -4.54
CA LEU A 63 11.76 7.27 -4.69
C LEU A 63 11.21 6.71 -3.38
N PHE A 64 9.94 6.31 -3.44
CA PHE A 64 9.18 5.82 -2.31
C PHE A 64 8.58 4.44 -2.61
N PHE A 65 8.47 3.62 -1.58
CA PHE A 65 7.81 2.32 -1.65
C PHE A 65 6.69 2.28 -0.62
N THR A 66 5.52 1.82 -1.03
CA THR A 66 4.33 1.78 -0.19
C THR A 66 3.76 0.37 -0.15
N LEU A 67 3.54 -0.14 1.05
CA LEU A 67 2.75 -1.32 1.34
C LEU A 67 1.44 -0.87 2.00
N LEU A 68 0.30 -1.16 1.37
CA LEU A 68 -1.01 -0.81 1.88
C LEU A 68 -1.84 -2.08 2.07
N LEU A 69 -2.39 -2.24 3.27
CA LEU A 69 -3.38 -3.27 3.59
C LEU A 69 -4.69 -2.57 3.92
N GLU A 70 -5.74 -2.87 3.15
CA GLU A 70 -7.10 -2.40 3.40
C GLU A 70 -7.95 -3.59 3.83
N ASN A 71 -8.56 -3.49 5.01
CA ASN A 71 -9.63 -4.38 5.44
C ASN A 71 -10.96 -3.66 5.25
N ASN A 72 -11.70 -4.09 4.22
CA ASN A 72 -12.97 -3.51 3.84
C ASN A 72 -14.07 -4.60 3.83
N PRO A 73 -15.01 -4.56 4.78
CA PRO A 73 -16.08 -5.56 4.88
C PRO A 73 -16.98 -5.66 3.63
N ARG A 74 -16.99 -4.63 2.77
CA ARG A 74 -17.87 -4.55 1.59
C ARG A 74 -17.16 -4.93 0.30
N ARG A 75 -15.95 -4.42 0.10
CA ARG A 75 -15.18 -4.61 -1.13
C ARG A 75 -14.23 -5.79 -1.07
N GLY A 76 -14.02 -6.32 0.13
CA GLY A 76 -13.02 -7.34 0.36
C GLY A 76 -11.71 -6.75 0.85
N ASP A 77 -10.88 -7.63 1.39
CA ASP A 77 -9.55 -7.26 1.88
C ASP A 77 -8.61 -7.10 0.69
N VAL A 78 -7.78 -6.06 0.71
CA VAL A 78 -6.86 -5.71 -0.37
C VAL A 78 -5.47 -5.51 0.18
N LEU A 79 -4.48 -6.07 -0.50
CA LEU A 79 -3.06 -5.77 -0.33
C LEU A 79 -2.57 -5.03 -1.57
N ASP A 80 -1.90 -3.90 -1.41
CA ASP A 80 -1.29 -3.12 -2.48
C ASP A 80 0.19 -2.94 -2.16
N VAL A 81 1.04 -3.22 -3.14
CA VAL A 81 2.48 -2.96 -3.08
C VAL A 81 2.81 -2.06 -4.25
N SER A 82 3.42 -0.92 -3.98
CA SER A 82 3.75 0.04 -5.03
C SER A 82 5.09 0.72 -4.81
N ALA A 83 5.69 1.16 -5.91
CA ALA A 83 6.84 2.05 -5.94
C ALA A 83 6.41 3.34 -6.65
N THR A 84 6.73 4.48 -6.04
CA THR A 84 6.39 5.82 -6.51
C THR A 84 7.66 6.62 -6.74
N TYR A 85 7.81 7.15 -7.95
CA TYR A 85 8.91 8.02 -8.34
C TYR A 85 8.41 9.43 -8.62
N TYR A 86 8.92 10.41 -7.89
CA TYR A 86 8.70 11.83 -8.13
C TYR A 86 9.70 12.32 -9.18
N TRP A 87 9.22 13.11 -10.13
CA TRP A 87 10.12 13.72 -11.11
C TRP A 87 10.88 14.88 -10.46
N PRO A 88 12.23 14.86 -10.46
CA PRO A 88 13.03 15.87 -9.76
C PRO A 88 12.88 17.27 -10.35
N PHE A 89 12.58 17.37 -11.65
CA PHE A 89 12.50 18.64 -12.37
C PHE A 89 11.10 19.25 -12.41
N ILE A 90 10.07 18.48 -12.06
CA ILE A 90 8.68 18.93 -12.11
C ILE A 90 8.01 18.62 -10.78
N SER A 91 8.02 19.63 -9.90
CA SER A 91 7.34 19.58 -8.61
C SER A 91 5.90 19.10 -8.75
N GLY A 92 5.55 18.04 -8.02
CA GLY A 92 4.19 17.52 -7.95
C GLY A 92 3.84 16.50 -9.04
N VAL A 93 4.77 16.13 -9.93
CA VAL A 93 4.56 15.02 -10.87
C VAL A 93 5.21 13.76 -10.34
N TYR A 94 4.46 12.67 -10.28
CA TYR A 94 4.99 11.37 -9.91
C TYR A 94 4.32 10.24 -10.68
N ALA A 95 5.05 9.15 -10.87
CA ALA A 95 4.53 7.90 -11.39
C ALA A 95 4.60 6.83 -10.30
N SER A 96 3.54 6.01 -10.23
CA SER A 96 3.48 4.86 -9.35
C SER A 96 3.28 3.61 -10.20
N VAL A 97 4.06 2.58 -9.90
CA VAL A 97 3.84 1.23 -10.41
C VAL A 97 3.52 0.34 -9.23
N GLY A 98 2.51 -0.51 -9.37
CA GLY A 98 2.07 -1.32 -8.25
C GLY A 98 1.32 -2.56 -8.65
N TYR A 99 1.12 -3.40 -7.66
CA TYR A 99 0.36 -4.63 -7.78
C TYR A 99 -0.64 -4.71 -6.64
N ARG A 100 -1.91 -4.78 -7.03
CA ARG A 100 -3.02 -4.89 -6.09
C ARG A 100 -3.56 -6.31 -6.09
N VAL A 101 -3.72 -6.87 -4.89
CA VAL A 101 -4.17 -8.24 -4.65
C VAL A 101 -5.43 -8.24 -3.79
N GLY A 102 -6.48 -8.83 -4.33
CA GLY A 102 -7.64 -9.22 -3.54
C GLY A 102 -7.32 -10.38 -2.60
N LEU A 103 -7.46 -10.18 -1.29
CA LEU A 103 -7.23 -11.23 -0.28
C LEU A 103 -8.50 -12.03 0.03
N SER A 104 -9.67 -11.50 -0.31
CA SER A 104 -10.96 -12.19 -0.25
C SER A 104 -11.31 -12.95 -1.54
N TRP A 105 -12.17 -13.95 -1.42
CA TRP A 105 -12.63 -14.75 -2.57
C TRP A 105 -13.42 -13.88 -3.56
N GLY A 106 -12.98 -13.85 -4.83
CA GLY A 106 -13.66 -13.14 -5.92
C GLY A 106 -13.16 -11.72 -6.19
N THR A 107 -12.26 -11.18 -5.37
CA THR A 107 -11.61 -9.88 -5.65
C THR A 107 -10.47 -10.07 -6.65
N ALA A 108 -10.49 -9.30 -7.74
CA ALA A 108 -9.49 -9.37 -8.80
C ALA A 108 -8.13 -8.82 -8.32
N SER A 109 -7.05 -9.46 -8.77
CA SER A 109 -5.68 -8.97 -8.63
C SER A 109 -5.23 -8.39 -9.97
N PHE A 110 -4.61 -7.22 -9.96
CA PHE A 110 -4.16 -6.58 -11.18
C PHE A 110 -2.94 -5.67 -10.95
N PRO A 111 -1.98 -5.65 -11.89
CA PRO A 111 -0.94 -4.63 -11.91
C PRO A 111 -1.54 -3.29 -12.37
N TYR A 112 -0.91 -2.19 -11.97
CA TYR A 112 -1.25 -0.87 -12.47
C TYR A 112 -0.03 0.02 -12.64
N VAL A 113 -0.19 1.01 -13.50
CA VAL A 113 0.68 2.18 -13.63
C VAL A 113 -0.22 3.40 -13.48
N ALA A 114 0.16 4.31 -12.60
CA ALA A 114 -0.52 5.57 -12.39
C ALA A 114 0.47 6.72 -12.60
N VAL A 115 0.06 7.76 -13.30
CA VAL A 115 0.81 9.03 -13.38
C VAL A 115 -0.08 10.09 -12.76
N THR A 116 0.43 10.78 -11.76
CA THR A 116 -0.33 11.76 -11.00
C THR A 116 0.34 13.13 -11.07
N PHE A 117 -0.51 14.14 -11.25
CA PHE A 117 -0.14 15.55 -11.22
C PHE A 117 -0.80 16.17 -9.99
N ARG A 118 0.01 16.50 -8.97
CA ARG A 118 -0.43 17.18 -7.76
C ARG A 118 -0.20 18.68 -7.92
N PHE A 119 -1.30 19.44 -7.92
CA PHE A 119 -1.22 20.90 -7.84
C PHE A 119 -0.80 21.31 -6.43
N PRO A 120 0.22 22.17 -6.26
CA PRO A 120 0.65 22.61 -4.95
C PRO A 120 -0.41 23.52 -4.33
N GLY A 121 -1.04 23.05 -3.26
CA GLY A 121 -1.68 23.91 -2.27
C GLY A 121 -0.64 24.35 -1.25
N GLY A 122 0.23 25.30 -1.62
CA GLY A 122 1.16 25.99 -0.70
C GLY A 122 1.97 25.08 0.23
N GLY A 123 3.01 24.44 -0.30
CA GLY A 123 4.00 23.69 0.49
C GLY A 123 4.22 22.29 -0.05
N ARG A 124 5.47 21.98 -0.44
CA ARG A 124 5.93 20.59 -0.40
C ARG A 124 5.87 20.14 1.08
N PRO A 125 5.57 18.86 1.37
CA PRO A 125 5.80 18.34 2.72
C PRO A 125 7.24 18.61 3.17
#